data_AF-A0A5E4QEE9-F1
#
_entry.id   AF-A0A5E4QEE9-F1
#
_cell.length_a   1.000
_cell.length_b   1.000
_cell.length_c   1.000
_cell.angle_alpha   90.00
_cell.angle_beta   90.00
_cell.angle_gamma   90.00
#
_symmetry.space_group_name_H-M   'P 1'
#
loop_
_entity.id
_entity.type
_entity.pdbx_description
1 polymer ?
#
loop_
_entity_poly.entity_id
_entity_poly.type
_entity_poly.pdbx_seq_one_letter_code
_entity_poly.pdbx_strand_id
1 'polypeptide(L)'
;VFDDFYKAKQLTAVVGYTDISTNERRESCKKKTNDVALLKTIKQLVWTSELRPACLPQAISPDYSGRAAIVAGWGFTNENREIGTRPNVLQKTDVIVVNNNECNDWYKSKGSKINVVGTQMCAGYETGGRDSCWADSGGPLMLKGDKGHTMVIGVVSTGSGCARARMPGIYTRVSRFTEWIQQSVTDTRSVRWFPRRV
;
A
#
# COMPACT_ATOMS: atom_id res chain seq x y z
N VAL A 1 -21.64 -8.21 -5.87
CA VAL A 1 -20.56 -7.50 -6.62
C VAL A 1 -19.18 -7.70 -6.00
N PHE A 2 -18.83 -7.09 -4.86
CA PHE A 2 -17.52 -7.30 -4.21
C PHE A 2 -17.33 -8.72 -3.63
N ASP A 3 -18.41 -9.30 -3.12
CA ASP A 3 -18.40 -10.64 -2.52
C ASP A 3 -18.28 -11.74 -3.60
N ASP A 4 -18.87 -11.52 -4.78
CA ASP A 4 -18.73 -12.41 -5.95
C ASP A 4 -17.32 -12.34 -6.55
N PHE A 5 -16.68 -11.16 -6.52
CA PHE A 5 -15.32 -10.94 -7.02
C PHE A 5 -14.27 -11.72 -6.21
N TYR A 6 -14.39 -11.70 -4.87
CA TYR A 6 -13.52 -12.46 -3.97
C TYR A 6 -13.81 -13.97 -3.99
N LYS A 7 -15.09 -14.37 -3.97
CA LYS A 7 -15.51 -15.79 -3.97
C LYS A 7 -15.18 -16.49 -5.28
N ALA A 8 -15.21 -15.78 -6.42
CA ALA A 8 -14.97 -16.38 -7.73
C ALA A 8 -13.48 -16.62 -8.06
N LYS A 9 -12.54 -16.30 -7.16
CA LYS A 9 -11.08 -16.46 -7.37
C LYS A 9 -10.61 -15.92 -8.75
N GLN A 10 -11.16 -14.79 -9.21
CA GLN A 10 -10.93 -14.22 -10.56
C GLN A 10 -9.64 -13.39 -10.70
N LEU A 11 -8.68 -13.61 -9.81
CA LEU A 11 -7.40 -12.92 -9.79
C LEU A 11 -6.28 -13.92 -10.05
N THR A 12 -5.49 -13.64 -11.08
CA THR A 12 -4.17 -14.28 -11.23
C THR A 12 -3.14 -13.27 -10.75
N ALA A 13 -2.48 -13.58 -9.63
CA ALA A 13 -1.34 -12.81 -9.14
C ALA A 13 -0.11 -13.15 -9.97
N VAL A 14 0.61 -12.14 -10.46
CA VAL A 14 1.63 -12.41 -11.50
C VAL A 14 2.92 -11.60 -11.38
N VAL A 15 2.91 -10.33 -10.99
CA VAL A 15 4.16 -9.56 -10.89
C VAL A 15 4.27 -8.92 -9.53
N GLY A 16 5.19 -9.40 -8.70
CA GLY A 16 5.66 -8.68 -7.53
C GLY A 16 7.05 -8.16 -7.83
N TYR A 17 7.28 -6.86 -7.63
CA TYR A 17 8.63 -6.35 -7.49
C TYR A 17 8.85 -6.22 -5.99
N THR A 18 9.15 -7.32 -5.34
CA THR A 18 9.68 -7.37 -3.97
C THR A 18 11.16 -7.68 -4.08
N ASP A 19 12.02 -6.96 -3.37
CA ASP A 19 13.46 -7.19 -3.36
C ASP A 19 13.80 -8.54 -2.68
N ILE A 20 13.45 -9.65 -3.34
CA ILE A 20 13.93 -10.99 -3.05
C ILE A 20 15.34 -11.01 -3.65
N SER A 21 16.37 -10.97 -2.81
CA SER A 21 17.74 -11.07 -3.29
C SER A 21 17.92 -12.44 -3.95
N THR A 22 17.83 -12.52 -5.28
CA THR A 22 18.07 -13.73 -6.04
C THR A 22 19.57 -13.93 -6.20
N ASN A 23 20.25 -14.25 -5.11
CA ASN A 23 21.55 -14.92 -5.17
C ASN A 23 21.48 -16.19 -4.32
N GLU A 24 21.34 -17.29 -5.06
CA GLU A 24 21.70 -18.66 -4.73
C GLU A 24 21.15 -19.28 -3.42
N ARG A 25 20.18 -20.19 -3.62
CA ARG A 25 19.82 -21.33 -2.73
C ARG A 25 19.29 -21.06 -1.32
N ARG A 26 19.17 -19.81 -0.86
CA ARG A 26 18.37 -19.44 0.32
C ARG A 26 17.70 -18.08 0.11
N GLU A 27 16.38 -18.09 -0.10
CA GLU A 27 15.56 -16.88 -0.09
C GLU A 27 15.70 -16.20 1.28
N SER A 28 16.39 -15.07 1.32
CA SER A 28 16.50 -14.28 2.54
C SER A 28 15.81 -12.94 2.34
N CYS A 29 14.63 -12.80 2.96
CA CYS A 29 13.85 -11.56 3.02
C CYS A 29 14.54 -10.53 3.91
N LYS A 30 15.67 -9.95 3.48
CA LYS A 30 16.50 -9.09 4.34
C LYS A 30 16.05 -7.63 4.40
N LYS A 31 15.29 -7.13 3.40
CA LYS A 31 14.71 -5.77 3.41
C LYS A 31 13.36 -5.75 2.71
N LYS A 32 12.32 -5.21 3.37
CA LYS A 32 11.01 -4.92 2.75
C LYS A 32 11.06 -3.62 1.95
N THR A 33 12.03 -3.52 1.04
CA THR A 33 12.13 -2.40 0.10
C THR A 33 11.40 -2.78 -1.17
N ASN A 34 10.69 -1.80 -1.74
CA ASN A 34 9.87 -1.99 -2.93
C ASN A 34 8.81 -3.08 -2.69
N ASP A 35 7.76 -2.78 -1.96
CA ASP A 35 6.70 -3.75 -1.66
C ASP A 35 5.48 -3.43 -2.54
N VAL A 36 5.52 -3.87 -3.79
CA VAL A 36 4.47 -3.61 -4.78
C VAL A 36 4.25 -4.82 -5.69
N ALA A 37 2.98 -5.09 -6.01
CA ALA A 37 2.60 -6.13 -6.94
C ALA A 37 1.40 -5.70 -7.82
N LEU A 38 1.31 -6.30 -9.00
CA LEU A 38 0.18 -6.17 -9.91
C LEU A 38 -0.58 -7.49 -10.01
N LEU A 39 -1.90 -7.38 -9.95
CA LEU A 39 -2.85 -8.47 -10.18
C LEU A 39 -3.59 -8.20 -11.48
N LYS A 40 -3.68 -9.23 -12.33
CA LYS A 40 -4.50 -9.17 -13.54
C LYS A 40 -5.78 -9.94 -13.32
N THR A 41 -6.88 -9.30 -13.68
CA THR A 41 -8.18 -9.94 -13.67
C THR A 41 -8.28 -10.95 -14.81
N ILE A 42 -8.93 -12.09 -14.56
CA ILE A 42 -9.13 -13.12 -15.58
C ILE A 42 -10.02 -12.60 -16.72
N LYS A 43 -10.96 -11.70 -16.39
CA LYS A 43 -11.86 -11.04 -17.33
C LYS A 43 -11.75 -9.53 -17.20
N GLN A 44 -12.10 -8.82 -18.26
CA GLN A 44 -12.21 -7.37 -18.21
C GLN A 44 -13.31 -6.95 -17.23
N LEU A 45 -13.02 -5.96 -16.40
CA LEU A 45 -13.99 -5.39 -15.47
C LEU A 45 -14.96 -4.46 -16.22
N VAL A 46 -16.23 -4.51 -15.85
CA VAL A 46 -17.25 -3.58 -16.33
C VAL A 46 -17.44 -2.51 -15.26
N TRP A 47 -17.24 -1.25 -15.64
CA TRP A 47 -17.36 -0.12 -14.72
C TRP A 47 -18.80 0.12 -14.31
N THR A 48 -19.03 0.42 -13.03
CA THR A 48 -20.33 0.78 -12.48
C THR A 48 -20.21 2.03 -11.60
N SER A 49 -21.30 2.43 -10.93
CA SER A 49 -21.25 3.46 -9.88
C SER A 49 -20.41 3.03 -8.68
N GLU A 50 -20.41 1.74 -8.35
CA GLU A 50 -19.73 1.14 -7.19
C GLU A 50 -18.31 0.64 -7.52
N LEU A 51 -18.01 0.43 -8.81
CA LEU A 51 -16.71 -0.04 -9.29
C LEU A 51 -16.11 0.94 -10.29
N ARG A 52 -15.14 1.74 -9.84
CA ARG A 52 -14.38 2.69 -10.66
C ARG A 52 -12.88 2.59 -10.37
N PRO A 53 -12.02 2.82 -11.37
CA PRO A 53 -10.59 2.85 -11.15
C PRO A 53 -10.19 4.10 -10.36
N ALA A 54 -9.14 3.97 -9.54
CA ALA A 54 -8.44 5.12 -8.97
C ALA A 54 -7.35 5.60 -9.93
N CYS A 55 -6.95 6.86 -9.78
CA CYS A 55 -5.85 7.44 -10.56
C CYS A 55 -4.49 6.97 -10.04
N LEU A 56 -3.56 6.77 -10.97
CA LEU A 56 -2.14 6.55 -10.66
C LEU A 56 -1.42 7.92 -10.63
N PRO A 57 -0.50 8.16 -9.67
CA PRO A 57 0.31 9.37 -9.66
C PRO A 57 1.28 9.40 -10.86
N GLN A 58 1.69 10.59 -11.28
CA GLN A 58 2.76 10.74 -12.28
C GLN A 58 4.12 10.36 -11.67
N ALA A 59 5.06 9.86 -12.49
CA ALA A 59 6.39 9.48 -12.02
C ALA A 59 7.18 10.65 -11.41
N ILE A 60 6.99 11.85 -11.97
CA ILE A 60 7.58 13.11 -11.52
C ILE A 60 6.79 13.80 -10.39
N SER A 61 5.83 13.10 -9.78
CA SER A 61 4.98 13.70 -8.74
C SER A 61 5.81 14.26 -7.58
N PRO A 62 5.37 15.39 -6.99
CA PRO A 62 6.03 15.96 -5.83
C PRO A 62 5.96 15.01 -4.63
N ASP A 63 6.79 15.29 -3.63
CA ASP A 63 6.63 14.67 -2.32
C ASP A 63 5.29 15.12 -1.71
N TYR A 64 4.47 14.16 -1.28
CA TYR A 64 3.12 14.44 -0.78
C TYR A 64 3.09 14.90 0.69
N SER A 65 4.25 15.17 1.29
CA SER A 65 4.38 15.55 2.70
C SER A 65 3.48 16.72 3.09
N GLY A 66 2.92 16.66 4.30
CA GLY A 66 1.97 17.62 4.83
C GLY A 66 0.55 17.47 4.28
N ARG A 67 0.32 16.66 3.23
CA ARG A 67 -1.04 16.44 2.72
C ARG A 67 -1.80 15.45 3.58
N ALA A 68 -3.09 15.75 3.78
CA ALA A 68 -4.05 14.80 4.34
C ALA A 68 -4.38 13.71 3.30
N ALA A 69 -4.21 12.46 3.70
CA ALA A 69 -4.49 11.27 2.93
C ALA A 69 -5.47 10.37 3.68
N ILE A 70 -6.17 9.51 2.94
CA ILE A 70 -7.14 8.57 3.47
C ILE A 70 -6.57 7.17 3.32
N VAL A 71 -6.58 6.41 4.40
CA VAL A 71 -6.40 4.95 4.35
C VAL A 71 -7.74 4.28 4.65
N ALA A 72 -8.04 3.19 3.95
CA ALA A 72 -9.30 2.47 4.08
C ALA A 72 -9.10 0.97 4.00
N GLY A 73 -9.88 0.22 4.78
CA GLY A 73 -9.79 -1.24 4.82
C GLY A 73 -10.68 -1.89 5.88
N TRP A 74 -10.43 -3.17 6.12
CA TRP A 74 -11.17 -4.04 7.06
C TRP A 74 -10.22 -4.69 8.09
N GLY A 75 -9.08 -4.05 8.32
CA GLY A 75 -8.12 -4.42 9.34
C GLY A 75 -8.68 -4.27 10.75
N PHE A 76 -7.89 -4.72 11.72
CA PHE A 76 -8.26 -4.61 13.12
C PHE A 76 -8.38 -3.14 13.53
N THR A 77 -9.43 -2.82 14.29
CA THR A 77 -9.64 -1.46 14.83
C THR A 77 -8.68 -1.07 15.96
N ASN A 78 -7.84 -2.01 16.41
CA ASN A 78 -6.84 -1.79 17.45
C ASN A 78 -5.58 -2.61 17.19
N GLU A 79 -4.43 -2.09 17.63
CA GLU A 79 -3.17 -2.83 17.60
C GLU A 79 -3.24 -4.12 18.44
N ASN A 80 -3.86 -4.04 19.63
CA ASN A 80 -4.12 -5.22 20.44
C ASN A 80 -5.34 -5.97 19.86
N ARG A 81 -5.06 -7.14 19.27
CA ARG A 81 -6.07 -7.99 18.60
C ARG A 81 -7.08 -8.61 19.58
N GLU A 82 -6.80 -8.62 20.87
CA GLU A 82 -7.74 -9.08 21.91
C GLU A 82 -8.81 -8.02 22.21
N ILE A 83 -8.50 -6.74 21.98
CA ILE A 83 -9.40 -5.61 22.21
C ILE A 83 -10.05 -5.16 20.90
N GLY A 84 -9.28 -5.18 19.80
CA GLY A 84 -9.73 -4.79 18.48
C GLY A 84 -10.62 -5.85 17.84
N THR A 85 -11.48 -5.41 16.94
CA THR A 85 -12.31 -6.30 16.12
C THR A 85 -12.02 -6.07 14.64
N ARG A 86 -12.32 -7.07 13.82
CA ARG A 86 -12.39 -6.88 12.37
C ARG A 86 -13.79 -6.38 12.02
N PRO A 87 -13.91 -5.18 11.45
CA PRO A 87 -15.20 -4.63 11.11
C PRO A 87 -15.80 -5.38 9.91
N ASN A 88 -17.11 -5.51 9.86
CA ASN A 88 -17.82 -6.05 8.69
C ASN A 88 -18.11 -4.98 7.63
N VAL A 89 -17.98 -3.71 8.01
CA VAL A 89 -18.16 -2.53 7.14
C VAL A 89 -16.81 -1.89 6.90
N LEU A 90 -16.56 -1.45 5.65
CA LEU A 90 -15.32 -0.75 5.29
C LEU A 90 -15.08 0.43 6.22
N GLN A 91 -13.89 0.47 6.83
CA GLN A 91 -13.46 1.60 7.65
C GLN A 91 -12.53 2.51 6.84
N LYS A 92 -12.43 3.76 7.28
CA LYS A 92 -11.44 4.71 6.77
C LYS A 92 -10.99 5.66 7.87
N THR A 93 -9.77 6.17 7.75
CA THR A 93 -9.26 7.23 8.61
C THR A 93 -8.37 8.17 7.81
N ASP A 94 -8.32 9.43 8.24
CA ASP A 94 -7.40 10.42 7.70
C ASP A 94 -6.05 10.31 8.42
N VAL A 95 -4.96 10.46 7.66
CA VAL A 95 -3.57 10.51 8.12
C VAL A 95 -2.84 11.63 7.39
N ILE A 96 -1.74 12.13 7.96
CA ILE A 96 -0.90 13.13 7.31
C ILE A 96 0.32 12.44 6.72
N VAL A 97 0.65 12.69 5.45
CA VAL A 97 1.90 12.22 4.87
C VAL A 97 3.07 12.95 5.53
N VAL A 98 4.05 12.20 6.02
CA VAL A 98 5.21 12.72 6.76
C VAL A 98 6.44 12.64 5.86
N ASN A 99 7.28 13.67 5.91
CA ASN A 99 8.54 13.66 5.18
C ASN A 99 9.44 12.52 5.67
N ASN A 100 10.16 11.86 4.75
CA ASN A 100 10.96 10.70 5.11
C ASN A 100 12.04 11.02 6.17
N ASN A 101 12.67 12.20 6.12
CA ASN A 101 13.69 12.59 7.11
C ASN A 101 13.06 12.75 8.50
N GLU A 102 11.97 13.49 8.58
CA GLU A 102 11.20 13.67 9.82
C GLU A 102 10.70 12.33 10.36
N CYS A 103 10.17 11.46 9.49
CA CYS A 103 9.74 10.12 9.87
C CYS A 103 10.89 9.28 10.45
N ASN A 104 12.08 9.34 9.84
CA ASN A 104 13.27 8.66 10.34
C ASN A 104 13.72 9.22 11.70
N ASP A 105 13.64 10.53 11.90
CA ASP A 105 13.93 11.17 13.19
C ASP A 105 12.94 10.73 14.27
N TRP A 106 11.66 10.63 13.93
CA TRP A 106 10.62 10.11 14.82
C TRP A 106 10.91 8.66 15.24
N TYR A 107 11.16 7.78 14.27
CA TYR A 107 11.53 6.39 14.54
C TYR A 107 12.80 6.28 15.40
N LYS A 108 13.83 7.07 15.11
CA LYS A 108 15.08 7.12 15.88
C LYS A 108 14.83 7.59 17.31
N SER A 109 13.95 8.58 17.52
CA SER A 109 13.57 9.06 18.86
C SER A 109 12.90 7.98 19.73
N LYS A 110 12.34 6.94 19.10
CA LYS A 110 11.74 5.77 19.75
C LYS A 110 12.70 4.58 19.87
N GLY A 111 13.98 4.76 19.53
CA GLY A 111 14.99 3.69 19.54
C GLY A 111 14.82 2.67 18.41
N SER A 112 13.99 2.95 17.41
CA SER A 112 13.78 2.07 16.27
C SER A 112 14.97 2.14 15.30
N LYS A 113 15.31 1.00 14.67
CA LYS A 113 16.31 0.90 13.60
C LYS A 113 15.70 1.02 12.20
N ILE A 114 14.41 1.35 12.12
CA ILE A 114 13.71 1.57 10.85
C ILE A 114 14.36 2.75 10.13
N ASN A 115 14.61 2.58 8.83
CA ASN A 115 15.10 3.63 7.94
C ASN A 115 14.27 3.63 6.66
N VAL A 116 13.44 4.64 6.51
CA VAL A 116 12.49 4.83 5.40
C VAL A 116 13.23 5.42 4.22
N VAL A 117 13.23 4.69 3.11
CA VAL A 117 13.96 5.05 1.88
C VAL A 117 13.05 5.70 0.83
N GLY A 118 13.62 6.21 -0.27
CA GLY A 118 12.88 6.97 -1.29
C GLY A 118 11.73 6.22 -1.98
N THR A 119 11.77 4.88 -2.02
CA THR A 119 10.66 4.04 -2.53
C THR A 119 9.56 3.78 -1.51
N GLN A 120 9.68 4.37 -0.32
CA GLN A 120 8.72 4.35 0.76
C GLN A 120 8.29 5.77 1.14
N MET A 121 7.19 5.86 1.87
CA MET A 121 6.70 7.08 2.52
C MET A 121 6.06 6.73 3.86
N CYS A 122 5.97 7.72 4.74
CA CYS A 122 5.26 7.59 6.00
C CYS A 122 3.95 8.36 5.98
N ALA A 123 2.94 7.84 6.66
CA ALA A 123 1.75 8.63 6.97
C ALA A 123 1.22 8.30 8.36
N GLY A 124 0.85 9.34 9.10
CA GLY A 124 0.37 9.24 10.47
C GLY A 124 0.45 10.58 11.19
N TYR A 125 0.30 10.57 12.51
CA TYR A 125 0.41 11.75 13.35
C TYR A 125 1.56 11.58 14.33
N GLU A 126 2.25 12.68 14.66
CA GLU A 126 3.31 12.67 15.68
C GLU A 126 2.78 12.12 17.02
N THR A 127 1.56 12.53 17.39
CA THR A 127 0.87 12.09 18.62
C THR A 127 0.29 10.67 18.52
N GLY A 128 0.30 10.04 17.35
CA GLY A 128 -0.32 8.74 17.10
C GLY A 128 -1.86 8.82 17.00
N GLY A 129 -2.54 7.75 17.41
CA GLY A 129 -4.00 7.65 17.49
C GLY A 129 -4.73 7.24 16.20
N ARG A 130 -4.17 7.49 15.02
CA ARG A 130 -4.78 7.10 13.74
C ARG A 130 -3.75 6.47 12.80
N ASP A 131 -4.06 5.30 12.28
CA ASP A 131 -3.25 4.56 11.30
C ASP A 131 -4.08 3.42 10.67
N SER A 132 -3.55 2.83 9.60
CA SER A 132 -3.91 1.47 9.20
C SER A 132 -3.39 0.45 10.20
N CYS A 133 -4.02 -0.72 10.29
CA CYS A 133 -3.57 -1.74 11.23
C CYS A 133 -3.56 -3.15 10.64
N TRP A 134 -3.42 -4.16 11.51
CA TRP A 134 -3.35 -5.56 11.13
C TRP A 134 -4.43 -5.92 10.12
N ALA A 135 -4.04 -6.63 9.06
CA ALA A 135 -4.91 -7.08 7.97
C ALA A 135 -5.40 -6.00 6.97
N ASP A 136 -4.81 -4.80 6.98
CA ASP A 136 -4.92 -3.81 5.88
C ASP A 136 -3.73 -3.84 4.90
N SER A 137 -2.78 -4.77 5.07
CA SER A 137 -1.60 -4.89 4.19
C SER A 137 -1.99 -5.02 2.71
N GLY A 138 -1.35 -4.22 1.85
CA GLY A 138 -1.70 -4.09 0.44
C GLY A 138 -2.82 -3.09 0.15
N GLY A 139 -3.46 -2.54 1.18
CA GLY A 139 -4.51 -1.53 1.06
C GLY A 139 -4.01 -0.17 0.55
N PRO A 140 -4.90 0.69 0.03
CA PRO A 140 -4.51 1.95 -0.59
C PRO A 140 -4.36 3.11 0.41
N LEU A 141 -3.31 3.91 0.25
CA LEU A 141 -3.22 5.28 0.78
C LEU A 141 -3.59 6.26 -0.33
N MET A 142 -4.60 7.09 -0.08
CA MET A 142 -5.30 7.82 -1.13
C MET A 142 -5.32 9.33 -0.88
N LEU A 143 -5.14 10.12 -1.95
CA LEU A 143 -5.44 11.55 -1.94
C LEU A 143 -6.72 11.82 -2.72
N LYS A 144 -7.54 12.74 -2.22
CA LYS A 144 -8.58 13.37 -3.02
C LYS A 144 -7.93 14.42 -3.93
N GLY A 145 -8.10 14.25 -5.24
CA GLY A 145 -7.69 15.21 -6.26
C GLY A 145 -8.75 16.30 -6.46
N ASP A 146 -8.34 17.37 -7.14
CA ASP A 146 -9.09 18.63 -7.25
C ASP A 146 -10.43 18.50 -8.01
N LYS A 147 -10.60 17.43 -8.79
CA LYS A 147 -11.80 17.13 -9.57
C LYS A 147 -12.65 15.98 -9.00
N GLY A 148 -12.46 15.66 -7.71
CA GLY A 148 -13.18 14.57 -7.05
C GLY A 148 -12.66 13.16 -7.37
N HIS A 149 -11.62 13.04 -8.20
CA HIS A 149 -10.94 11.77 -8.43
C HIS A 149 -10.09 11.37 -7.22
N THR A 150 -10.03 10.08 -6.93
CA THR A 150 -9.16 9.52 -5.89
C THR A 150 -7.89 8.99 -6.53
N MET A 151 -6.74 9.40 -6.02
CA MET A 151 -5.41 8.97 -6.47
C MET A 151 -4.74 8.10 -5.42
N VAL A 152 -4.21 6.93 -5.81
CA VAL A 152 -3.50 6.03 -4.89
C VAL A 152 -2.02 6.42 -4.86
N ILE A 153 -1.58 7.06 -3.78
CA ILE A 153 -0.20 7.54 -3.61
C ILE A 153 0.69 6.53 -2.89
N GLY A 154 0.09 5.61 -2.15
CA GLY A 154 0.80 4.61 -1.37
C GLY A 154 0.08 3.28 -1.27
N VAL A 155 0.83 2.22 -0.97
CA VAL A 155 0.32 0.88 -0.64
C VAL A 155 0.78 0.53 0.77
N VAL A 156 -0.16 0.14 1.65
CA VAL A 156 0.14 -0.27 3.03
C VAL A 156 1.13 -1.44 3.00
N SER A 157 2.32 -1.27 3.58
CA SER A 157 3.37 -2.29 3.55
C SER A 157 3.70 -2.80 4.95
N THR A 158 4.24 -1.93 5.80
CA THR A 158 4.77 -2.34 7.12
C THR A 158 4.68 -1.19 8.11
N GLY A 159 4.95 -1.48 9.38
CA GLY A 159 5.05 -0.48 10.45
C GLY A 159 5.59 -1.14 11.71
N SER A 160 5.78 -0.36 12.76
CA SER A 160 6.11 -0.89 14.09
C SER A 160 4.95 -0.59 15.03
N GLY A 161 3.93 -1.43 14.88
CA GLY A 161 2.63 -1.23 15.50
C GLY A 161 1.66 -0.42 14.65
N CYS A 162 0.52 -0.07 15.25
CA CYS A 162 -0.50 0.77 14.62
C CYS A 162 -0.76 1.99 15.51
N ALA A 163 -0.82 3.18 14.91
CA ALA A 163 -1.29 4.40 15.58
C ALA A 163 -0.47 4.80 16.84
N ARG A 164 0.79 4.38 16.93
CA ARG A 164 1.69 4.77 18.02
C ARG A 164 2.30 6.15 17.74
N ALA A 165 2.46 6.96 18.78
CA ALA A 165 3.12 8.26 18.68
C ALA A 165 4.54 8.11 18.11
N ARG A 166 4.88 8.96 17.13
CA ARG A 166 6.18 8.98 16.41
C ARG A 166 6.55 7.65 15.73
N MET A 167 5.56 6.81 15.43
CA MET A 167 5.76 5.52 14.77
C MET A 167 4.72 5.35 13.65
N PRO A 168 4.70 6.24 12.64
CA PRO A 168 3.68 6.24 11.59
C PRO A 168 3.80 5.03 10.67
N GLY A 169 2.69 4.56 10.10
CA GLY A 169 2.68 3.50 9.09
C GLY A 169 3.59 3.81 7.89
N ILE A 170 4.21 2.77 7.34
CA ILE A 170 5.10 2.84 6.18
C ILE A 170 4.39 2.26 4.97
N TYR A 171 4.36 3.06 3.90
CA TYR A 171 3.68 2.76 2.66
C TYR A 171 4.70 2.71 1.52
N THR A 172 4.52 1.80 0.57
CA THR A 172 5.27 1.81 -0.69
C THR A 172 4.85 3.04 -1.49
N ARG A 173 5.81 3.84 -1.97
CA ARG A 173 5.56 5.09 -2.68
C ARG A 173 5.25 4.82 -4.15
N VAL A 174 3.96 4.85 -4.51
CA VAL A 174 3.48 4.45 -5.84
C VAL A 174 4.08 5.28 -6.97
N SER A 175 4.34 6.57 -6.76
CA SER A 175 4.97 7.42 -7.80
C SER A 175 6.34 6.92 -8.27
N ARG A 176 7.08 6.18 -7.43
CA ARG A 176 8.37 5.57 -7.80
C ARG A 176 8.23 4.32 -8.65
N PHE A 177 7.02 3.79 -8.76
CA PHE A 177 6.70 2.59 -9.53
C PHE A 177 5.76 2.87 -10.70
N THR A 178 5.35 4.12 -10.94
CA THR A 178 4.41 4.47 -12.02
C THR A 178 4.88 3.98 -13.38
N GLU A 179 6.14 4.21 -13.74
CA GLU A 179 6.70 3.78 -15.03
C GLU A 179 6.71 2.25 -15.14
N TRP A 180 7.17 1.56 -14.09
CA TRP A 180 7.15 0.10 -14.03
C TRP A 180 5.73 -0.46 -14.13
N ILE A 181 4.73 0.17 -13.47
CA ILE A 181 3.33 -0.22 -13.56
C ILE A 181 2.83 -0.07 -15.00
N GLN A 182 3.08 1.09 -15.63
CA GLN A 182 2.66 1.36 -17.00
C GLN A 182 3.29 0.36 -17.98
N GLN A 183 4.60 0.16 -17.90
CA GLN A 183 5.34 -0.81 -18.72
C GLN A 183 4.79 -2.23 -18.54
N SER A 184 4.56 -2.66 -17.30
CA SER A 184 4.05 -4.01 -16.98
C SER A 184 2.63 -4.25 -17.51
N VAL A 185 1.82 -3.20 -17.61
CA VAL A 185 0.45 -3.29 -18.15
C VAL A 185 0.46 -3.24 -19.68
N THR A 186 1.38 -2.49 -20.30
CA THR A 186 1.48 -2.38 -21.77
C THR A 186 2.21 -3.53 -22.43
N ASP A 187 3.24 -4.08 -21.80
CA ASP A 187 4.07 -5.15 -22.35
C ASP A 187 3.70 -6.50 -21.72
N THR A 188 2.68 -7.15 -22.30
CA THR A 188 2.25 -8.47 -21.85
C THR A 188 3.21 -9.59 -22.24
N ARG A 189 4.30 -9.32 -22.99
CA ARG A 189 5.26 -10.33 -23.46
C ARG A 189 6.48 -10.46 -22.54
N SER A 190 6.91 -9.39 -21.88
CA SER A 190 8.02 -9.41 -20.92
C SER A 190 7.63 -9.96 -19.53
N VAL A 191 6.34 -10.01 -19.25
CA VAL A 191 5.80 -10.49 -17.97
C VAL A 191 5.25 -11.91 -18.11
N ARG A 192 5.89 -12.89 -17.45
CA ARG A 192 5.34 -14.26 -17.38
C ARG A 192 4.16 -14.30 -16.41
N TRP A 193 2.95 -14.14 -16.95
CA TRP A 193 1.70 -14.44 -16.26
C TRP A 193 1.64 -15.93 -15.93
N PHE A 194 2.08 -16.30 -14.71
CA PHE A 194 2.00 -17.68 -14.22
C PHE A 194 0.53 -18.11 -14.21
N PRO A 195 0.13 -19.08 -15.04
CA PRO A 195 -1.22 -19.59 -14.99
C PRO A 195 -1.38 -20.43 -13.71
N ARG A 196 -2.56 -20.37 -13.09
CA ARG A 196 -3.01 -21.51 -12.28
C ARG A 196 -3.14 -22.69 -13.23
N ARG A 197 -2.44 -23.79 -12.96
CA ARG A 197 -2.90 -25.08 -13.46
C ARG A 197 -4.32 -25.26 -12.92
N VAL A 198 -5.25 -25.46 -13.85
CA VAL A 198 -6.65 -25.80 -13.58
C VAL A 198 -6.69 -27.06 -12.73
#